data_AF-A0A9E1DSV8-F1
#
_entry.id   AF-A0A9E1DSV8-F1
#
_cell.length_a   1.000
_cell.length_b   1.000
_cell.length_c   1.000
_cell.angle_alpha   90.00
_cell.angle_beta   90.00
_cell.angle_gamma   90.00
#
_symmetry.space_group_name_H-M   'P 1'
#
loop_
_entity.id
_entity.type
_entity.pdbx_description
1 polymer ?
#
loop_
_entity_poly.entity_id
_entity_poly.type
_entity_poly.pdbx_seq_one_letter_code
_entity_poly.pdbx_strand_id
1 'polypeptide(L)'
;MADLSRPSQLRFSFLPRSLGALAAIAVFASCAPKTGVKSTTGLAAYCPDSVSSSVIAGSTGSGKVFKLDPLVASGNASLSPGSSTLGNYTTTVTLPNLLGYGTLKGTYVDVITDACGESYGAYSTTNDFRYEHGDGRFAEVMNYHYGNQFRSDLASSSALYPSGSFLMIANCDVDDNAFYSQGTDSSGNLVDFVCMGRSTKYPDTTSFSEDGEVMMHELQHGTTGHAYSSVNDFNVFDFDEAGAINEGLSDFIGLIQGDSEVVSPFKNFEFSRWALGLLFDSSAMRGAAKCPVWTADYPTCSNYSKTPSSGFSATGKRISFAYPDGLGWPYAGYASGKNPKDVWASDLGFEEIHQTAPIVTGAMWEIYQSLVSSSADSATARHRAQLLLMETIKTLPQANASDPSPVTMPVLATKLNAMAATATAGAFSGAEQTSIANILSARGLTGLSSVGSGWASVGSITVAGHAGLFFNETSAVGPANNRMHAGEKGMIWFDIANSSANTAAAPLIKVTSSDSRVTFSGASKNPGYVSPTVAFIRYGKINGSNIVNALNNGTALDNVGITNSYFNGVNLYGVNSQTALYIEIGSGMTTGTTFNFTVQITPANGSGTETLTYPVTMQ
;
A
#
# COMPACT_ATOMS: atom_id res chain seq x y z
N MET A 1 4.79 42.34 37.69
CA MET A 1 4.26 41.16 38.39
C MET A 1 2.99 40.73 37.68
N ALA A 2 3.06 39.61 36.96
CA ALA A 2 2.02 38.87 36.21
C ALA A 2 2.80 38.19 35.06
N ASP A 3 3.51 37.11 35.33
CA ASP A 3 3.04 35.71 35.19
C ASP A 3 2.54 35.41 33.76
N LEU A 4 3.48 34.95 32.94
CA LEU A 4 3.31 34.41 31.59
C LEU A 4 4.04 33.06 31.60
N SER A 5 3.32 31.94 31.71
CA SER A 5 3.78 30.66 31.14
C SER A 5 2.69 29.58 31.18
N ARG A 6 2.17 29.23 30.00
CA ARG A 6 1.76 27.86 29.65
C ARG A 6 2.17 27.64 28.18
N PRO A 7 2.84 26.54 27.83
CA PRO A 7 3.08 26.22 26.44
C PRO A 7 1.78 25.73 25.78
N SER A 8 1.54 26.21 24.56
CA SER A 8 0.49 25.77 23.66
C SER A 8 0.69 24.30 23.30
N GLN A 9 -0.25 23.44 23.72
CA GLN A 9 -0.36 22.09 23.18
C GLN A 9 -0.81 22.16 21.72
N LEU A 10 -0.13 21.45 20.82
CA LEU A 10 -0.69 21.08 19.53
C LEU A 10 -2.01 20.35 19.82
N ARG A 11 -3.13 20.90 19.34
CA ARG A 11 -4.43 20.24 19.40
C ARG A 11 -4.88 19.99 17.97
N PHE A 12 -4.82 18.75 17.52
CA PHE A 12 -5.57 18.32 16.35
C PHE A 12 -7.06 18.37 16.73
N SER A 13 -7.82 19.27 16.11
CA SER A 13 -9.24 19.42 16.39
C SER A 13 -10.05 18.42 15.57
N PHE A 14 -10.50 17.33 16.19
CA PHE A 14 -11.57 16.49 15.67
C PHE A 14 -12.75 16.49 16.64
N LEU A 15 -13.96 16.75 16.13
CA LEU A 15 -15.20 16.82 16.90
C LEU A 15 -15.63 15.42 17.39
N PRO A 16 -16.00 15.23 18.67
CA PRO A 16 -16.36 13.92 19.20
C PRO A 16 -17.87 13.62 19.06
N ARG A 17 -18.22 12.35 18.79
CA ARG A 17 -19.55 11.77 19.07
C ARG A 17 -19.42 10.41 19.77
N SER A 18 -20.42 10.10 20.59
CA SER A 18 -20.44 9.21 21.78
C SER A 18 -20.50 7.68 21.55
N LEU A 19 -20.11 6.96 22.62
CA LEU A 19 -19.93 5.52 22.90
C LEU A 19 -21.05 4.51 22.51
N GLY A 20 -20.61 3.27 22.18
CA GLY A 20 -21.38 2.03 22.38
C GLY A 20 -20.77 0.71 21.84
N ALA A 21 -20.23 -0.12 22.75
CA ALA A 21 -20.10 -1.61 22.77
C ALA A 21 -19.15 -2.43 21.85
N LEU A 22 -18.53 -3.46 22.47
CA LEU A 22 -17.55 -4.44 22.00
C LEU A 22 -18.07 -5.46 20.95
N ALA A 23 -17.26 -5.77 19.93
CA ALA A 23 -17.12 -7.09 19.30
C ALA A 23 -15.81 -7.16 18.47
N ALA A 24 -15.20 -8.34 18.39
CA ALA A 24 -13.90 -8.62 17.75
C ALA A 24 -13.84 -8.17 16.27
N ILE A 25 -12.78 -7.41 15.94
CA ILE A 25 -12.60 -6.67 14.68
C ILE A 25 -11.67 -7.46 13.76
N ALA A 26 -12.13 -7.75 12.55
CA ALA A 26 -11.26 -7.99 11.40
C ALA A 26 -10.61 -6.64 11.04
N VAL A 27 -9.29 -6.56 11.19
CA VAL A 27 -8.50 -5.34 10.99
C VAL A 27 -8.41 -5.08 9.49
N PHE A 28 -9.17 -4.10 9.01
CA PHE A 28 -8.96 -3.50 7.70
C PHE A 28 -7.86 -2.44 7.82
N ALA A 29 -6.71 -2.71 7.21
CA ALA A 29 -5.69 -1.71 6.92
C ALA A 29 -6.17 -0.82 5.76
N SER A 30 -7.18 0.01 6.03
CA SER A 30 -7.43 1.21 5.23
C SER A 30 -6.57 2.32 5.81
N CYS A 31 -5.93 3.15 4.98
CA CYS A 31 -5.35 4.45 5.35
C CYS A 31 -6.40 5.47 5.88
N ALA A 32 -7.56 5.00 6.36
CA ALA A 32 -8.59 5.85 6.94
C ALA A 32 -8.23 6.19 8.39
N PRO A 33 -8.27 7.49 8.77
CA PRO A 33 -8.01 7.91 10.13
C PRO A 33 -9.09 7.34 11.07
N LYS A 34 -8.70 6.41 11.96
CA LYS A 34 -9.59 5.94 13.04
C LYS A 34 -9.46 6.81 14.29
N THR A 35 -10.60 6.94 14.95
CA THR A 35 -10.86 7.81 16.09
C THR A 35 -10.27 7.29 17.40
N GLY A 36 -9.57 8.18 18.11
CA GLY A 36 -9.60 8.28 19.57
C GLY A 36 -8.61 7.40 20.33
N VAL A 37 -7.41 7.97 20.55
CA VAL A 37 -6.34 7.48 21.44
C VAL A 37 -6.89 7.01 22.79
N LYS A 38 -6.58 5.78 23.19
CA LYS A 38 -6.78 5.31 24.56
C LYS A 38 -5.42 5.22 25.24
N SER A 39 -5.07 6.27 25.98
CA SER A 39 -3.89 6.31 26.84
C SER A 39 -3.75 5.02 27.68
N THR A 40 -2.71 4.24 27.38
CA THR A 40 -2.35 3.05 28.15
C THR A 40 -1.66 3.47 29.44
N THR A 41 -2.34 3.26 30.56
CA THR A 41 -1.79 3.42 31.91
C THR A 41 -0.65 2.42 32.13
N GLY A 42 0.60 2.86 31.95
CA GLY A 42 1.78 2.02 32.20
C GLY A 42 3.15 2.66 31.89
N LEU A 43 3.22 3.70 31.04
CA LEU A 43 4.48 4.24 30.51
C LEU A 43 4.95 5.59 31.08
N ALA A 44 4.37 6.05 32.19
CA ALA A 44 4.59 7.40 32.74
C ALA A 44 6.01 7.70 33.30
N ALA A 45 7.02 6.86 33.03
CA ALA A 45 8.35 6.96 33.66
C ALA A 45 9.42 7.69 32.83
N TYR A 46 9.19 8.09 31.58
CA TYR A 46 10.25 8.70 30.75
C TYR A 46 9.91 10.00 30.02
N CYS A 47 8.67 10.49 30.10
CA CYS A 47 8.31 11.74 29.44
C CYS A 47 8.97 12.94 30.16
N PRO A 48 9.75 13.79 29.49
CA PRO A 48 10.34 14.98 30.08
C PRO A 48 9.25 15.99 30.44
N ASP A 49 9.31 16.55 31.65
CA ASP A 49 8.36 17.57 32.13
C ASP A 49 8.36 18.84 31.26
N SER A 50 9.48 19.14 30.61
CA SER A 50 9.62 20.25 29.68
C SER A 50 10.77 20.03 28.71
N VAL A 51 10.53 20.28 27.43
CA VAL A 51 11.59 20.34 26.40
C VAL A 51 12.17 21.75 26.37
N SER A 52 13.50 21.86 26.36
CA SER A 52 14.18 23.14 26.24
C SER A 52 13.82 23.82 24.93
N SER A 53 13.37 25.07 24.98
CA SER A 53 13.24 25.91 23.79
C SER A 53 14.57 26.48 23.31
N SER A 54 15.64 26.29 24.09
CA SER A 54 17.00 26.76 23.78
C SER A 54 17.87 25.59 23.34
N VAL A 55 18.81 25.86 22.43
CA VAL A 55 19.86 24.90 22.04
C VAL A 55 20.77 24.66 23.25
N ILE A 56 20.87 23.41 23.67
CA ILE A 56 21.65 22.97 24.85
C ILE A 56 22.78 22.00 24.49
N ALA A 57 22.80 21.49 23.26
CA ALA A 57 23.80 20.56 22.76
C ALA A 57 24.18 20.85 21.29
N GLY A 58 25.15 20.12 20.75
CA GLY A 58 25.57 20.24 19.34
C GLY A 58 24.56 19.67 18.34
N SER A 59 24.92 19.67 17.05
CA SER A 59 24.11 19.09 15.97
C SER A 59 24.35 17.59 15.75
N THR A 60 25.12 16.96 16.62
CA THR A 60 25.42 15.53 16.61
C THR A 60 25.16 14.92 17.97
N GLY A 61 24.78 13.64 17.97
CA GLY A 61 24.54 12.83 19.15
C GLY A 61 25.05 11.40 18.98
N SER A 62 24.78 10.57 19.98
CA SER A 62 25.04 9.13 19.96
C SER A 62 23.76 8.37 20.27
N GLY A 63 23.51 7.27 19.59
CA GLY A 63 22.35 6.41 19.81
C GLY A 63 22.73 4.93 19.79
N LYS A 64 21.87 4.09 20.36
CA LYS A 64 21.91 2.63 20.16
C LYS A 64 20.79 2.26 19.19
N VAL A 65 21.11 1.45 18.20
CA VAL A 65 20.16 0.99 17.16
C VAL A 65 20.42 -0.48 16.85
N PHE A 66 19.40 -1.17 16.34
CA PHE A 66 19.65 -2.39 15.58
C PHE A 66 20.19 -2.06 14.19
N LYS A 67 20.57 -3.11 13.47
CA LYS A 67 20.69 -3.10 12.01
C LYS A 67 19.30 -3.11 11.35
N LEU A 68 19.22 -2.91 10.03
CA LEU A 68 17.95 -2.66 9.32
C LEU A 68 16.92 -3.76 9.59
N ASP A 69 17.30 -5.01 9.37
CA ASP A 69 16.55 -6.19 9.81
C ASP A 69 17.43 -6.94 10.85
N PRO A 70 17.08 -6.90 12.16
CA PRO A 70 17.89 -7.51 13.22
C PRO A 70 18.04 -9.04 13.06
N LEU A 71 17.02 -9.73 12.55
CA LEU A 71 17.05 -11.17 12.31
C LEU A 71 18.01 -11.48 11.18
N VAL A 72 17.84 -10.80 10.06
CA VAL A 72 18.61 -11.06 8.85
C VAL A 72 20.06 -10.67 9.04
N ALA A 73 20.31 -9.47 9.55
CA ALA A 73 21.66 -8.94 9.68
C ALA A 73 22.50 -9.63 10.77
N SER A 74 21.85 -10.32 11.71
CA SER A 74 22.54 -11.16 12.70
C SER A 74 22.94 -12.54 12.19
N GLY A 75 22.34 -13.02 11.10
CA GLY A 75 22.51 -14.41 10.63
C GLY A 75 21.91 -15.45 11.57
N ASN A 76 21.13 -15.04 12.58
CA ASN A 76 20.59 -15.93 13.60
C ASN A 76 19.10 -16.17 13.40
N ALA A 77 18.74 -17.23 12.68
CA ALA A 77 17.36 -17.62 12.42
C ALA A 77 16.52 -17.98 13.67
N SER A 78 17.14 -18.07 14.86
CA SER A 78 16.43 -18.29 16.13
C SER A 78 16.11 -16.99 16.89
N LEU A 79 16.56 -15.84 16.37
CA LEU A 79 16.26 -14.55 16.97
C LEU A 79 14.76 -14.23 16.81
N SER A 80 14.19 -13.62 17.82
CA SER A 80 12.81 -13.14 17.79
C SER A 80 12.69 -11.79 18.50
N PRO A 81 11.63 -11.02 18.23
CA PRO A 81 11.37 -9.77 18.93
C PRO A 81 11.28 -9.92 20.45
N GLY A 82 10.84 -11.07 20.94
CA GLY A 82 10.82 -11.39 22.37
C GLY A 82 12.14 -11.92 22.96
N SER A 83 13.20 -12.05 22.17
CA SER A 83 14.45 -12.67 22.63
C SER A 83 15.17 -11.80 23.67
N SER A 84 15.44 -12.33 24.86
CA SER A 84 16.14 -11.61 25.93
C SER A 84 17.59 -11.21 25.57
N THR A 85 18.17 -11.86 24.57
CA THR A 85 19.52 -11.56 24.06
C THR A 85 19.52 -10.55 22.91
N LEU A 86 18.36 -10.03 22.51
CA LEU A 86 18.25 -9.16 21.33
C LEU A 86 19.12 -7.90 21.44
N GLY A 87 19.24 -7.32 22.64
CA GLY A 87 20.10 -6.16 22.89
C GLY A 87 21.58 -6.36 22.50
N ASN A 88 22.07 -7.60 22.44
CA ASN A 88 23.45 -7.92 22.00
C ASN A 88 23.69 -7.62 20.51
N TYR A 89 22.63 -7.42 19.73
CA TYR A 89 22.68 -7.10 18.31
C TYR A 89 22.55 -5.60 18.04
N THR A 90 22.52 -4.77 19.10
CA THR A 90 22.58 -3.32 18.94
C THR A 90 24.00 -2.85 18.65
N THR A 91 24.11 -1.75 17.90
CA THR A 91 25.36 -1.02 17.70
C THR A 91 25.19 0.44 18.12
N THR A 92 26.29 1.08 18.50
CA THR A 92 26.31 2.52 18.75
C THR A 92 26.55 3.25 17.45
N VAL A 93 25.71 4.24 17.15
CA VAL A 93 25.78 5.08 15.95
C VAL A 93 25.88 6.55 16.30
N THR A 94 26.43 7.33 15.37
CA THR A 94 26.30 8.79 15.40
C THR A 94 24.91 9.19 14.91
N LEU A 95 24.26 10.11 15.61
CA LEU A 95 23.01 10.74 15.20
C LEU A 95 23.31 12.14 14.66
N PRO A 96 23.45 12.33 13.34
CA PRO A 96 23.75 13.64 12.76
C PRO A 96 22.49 14.51 12.65
N ASN A 97 22.68 15.77 12.25
CA ASN A 97 21.63 16.73 11.89
C ASN A 97 20.60 17.04 13.00
N LEU A 98 20.98 16.86 14.27
CA LEU A 98 20.14 17.29 15.39
C LEU A 98 20.09 18.82 15.45
N LEU A 99 18.96 19.37 15.93
CA LEU A 99 18.84 20.81 16.17
C LEU A 99 19.39 21.24 17.54
N GLY A 100 19.84 20.29 18.37
CA GLY A 100 20.53 20.56 19.64
C GLY A 100 19.63 20.93 20.82
N TYR A 101 18.32 20.68 20.74
CA TYR A 101 17.36 20.89 21.85
C TYR A 101 17.43 19.81 22.94
N GLY A 102 18.33 18.85 22.79
CA GLY A 102 18.42 17.66 23.64
C GLY A 102 17.31 16.63 23.39
N THR A 103 16.57 16.74 22.29
CA THR A 103 15.59 15.75 21.83
C THR A 103 15.97 15.24 20.45
N LEU A 104 15.28 14.19 19.99
CA LEU A 104 15.41 13.63 18.63
C LEU A 104 14.68 14.49 17.58
N LYS A 105 14.96 15.79 17.59
CA LYS A 105 14.48 16.76 16.60
C LYS A 105 15.64 17.15 15.69
N GLY A 106 15.50 16.91 14.39
CA GLY A 106 16.55 17.15 13.41
C GLY A 106 16.10 17.90 12.17
N THR A 107 17.03 18.08 11.23
CA THR A 107 16.77 18.73 9.93
C THR A 107 15.78 17.93 9.08
N TYR A 108 15.89 16.60 9.11
CA TYR A 108 15.14 15.72 8.21
C TYR A 108 13.95 15.01 8.86
N VAL A 109 14.02 14.78 10.16
CA VAL A 109 13.00 14.06 10.92
C VAL A 109 12.84 14.69 12.30
N ASP A 110 11.61 14.68 12.79
CA ASP A 110 11.22 15.10 14.13
C ASP A 110 10.53 13.91 14.80
N VAL A 111 11.11 13.37 15.88
CA VAL A 111 10.58 12.15 16.52
C VAL A 111 9.83 12.48 17.81
N ILE A 112 8.58 12.03 17.86
CA ILE A 112 7.70 12.10 19.04
C ILE A 112 7.16 10.72 19.39
N THR A 113 6.39 10.61 20.48
CA THR A 113 5.73 9.37 20.87
C THR A 113 4.34 9.61 21.50
N ASP A 114 3.40 8.73 21.19
CA ASP A 114 2.05 8.72 21.78
C ASP A 114 2.08 8.41 23.28
N ALA A 115 3.10 7.67 23.73
CA ALA A 115 3.32 7.40 25.15
C ALA A 115 3.47 8.68 25.99
N CYS A 116 3.85 9.79 25.36
CA CYS A 116 3.99 11.11 25.98
C CYS A 116 2.93 12.11 25.48
N GLY A 117 1.78 11.62 24.99
CA GLY A 117 0.71 12.47 24.46
C GLY A 117 1.17 13.26 23.23
N GLU A 118 1.79 12.57 22.28
CA GLU A 118 2.37 13.16 21.05
C GLU A 118 3.46 14.20 21.36
N SER A 119 4.34 13.86 22.31
CA SER A 119 5.46 14.69 22.72
C SER A 119 6.79 13.93 22.64
N TYR A 120 7.89 14.62 22.91
CA TYR A 120 9.23 14.03 22.91
C TYR A 120 9.38 13.10 24.10
N GLY A 121 9.72 11.83 23.89
CA GLY A 121 10.05 10.90 24.96
C GLY A 121 11.55 10.84 25.25
N ALA A 122 12.37 10.77 24.21
CA ALA A 122 13.82 10.78 24.29
C ALA A 122 14.36 12.20 24.59
N TYR A 123 15.08 12.33 25.72
CA TYR A 123 15.73 13.57 26.14
C TYR A 123 17.14 13.32 26.68
N SER A 124 18.09 14.20 26.31
CA SER A 124 19.48 14.18 26.74
C SER A 124 20.14 15.55 26.61
N THR A 125 20.67 16.11 27.70
CA THR A 125 21.40 17.39 27.67
C THR A 125 22.74 17.32 26.94
N THR A 126 23.23 16.12 26.65
CA THR A 126 24.51 15.89 25.95
C THR A 126 24.33 15.18 24.61
N ASN A 127 23.09 15.08 24.11
CA ASN A 127 22.72 14.27 22.93
C ASN A 127 23.20 12.81 23.00
N ASP A 128 23.23 12.22 24.20
CA ASP A 128 23.47 10.80 24.40
C ASP A 128 22.14 10.07 24.59
N PHE A 129 21.71 9.34 23.56
CA PHE A 129 20.44 8.62 23.44
C PHE A 129 20.66 7.10 23.34
N ARG A 130 21.65 6.56 24.07
CA ARG A 130 21.96 5.12 24.09
C ARG A 130 21.03 4.35 25.04
N TYR A 131 19.76 4.26 24.71
CA TYR A 131 18.77 3.46 25.45
C TYR A 131 18.94 1.96 25.16
N GLU A 132 18.58 1.10 26.11
CA GLU A 132 18.59 -0.36 25.92
C GLU A 132 17.32 -0.83 25.19
N HIS A 133 17.42 -1.97 24.50
CA HIS A 133 16.23 -2.65 23.97
C HIS A 133 15.26 -2.99 25.12
N GLY A 134 13.96 -2.75 24.90
CA GLY A 134 12.90 -2.83 25.91
C GLY A 134 12.60 -1.49 26.61
N ASP A 135 13.40 -0.45 26.39
CA ASP A 135 13.03 0.93 26.71
C ASP A 135 12.25 1.53 25.54
N GLY A 136 11.07 2.10 25.77
CA GLY A 136 10.25 2.70 24.70
C GLY A 136 10.98 3.78 23.90
N ARG A 137 11.98 4.44 24.49
CA ARG A 137 12.81 5.45 23.82
C ARG A 137 13.81 4.85 22.83
N PHE A 138 14.09 3.55 22.90
CA PHE A 138 14.90 2.86 21.90
C PHE A 138 14.23 2.93 20.51
N ALA A 139 12.91 2.72 20.43
CA ALA A 139 12.13 2.88 19.21
C ALA A 139 12.21 4.32 18.64
N GLU A 140 12.23 5.34 19.50
CA GLU A 140 12.42 6.73 19.07
C GLU A 140 13.80 6.95 18.41
N VAL A 141 14.86 6.36 18.99
CA VAL A 141 16.22 6.46 18.44
C VAL A 141 16.35 5.73 17.10
N MET A 142 15.72 4.56 16.97
CA MET A 142 15.62 3.85 15.69
C MET A 142 14.96 4.75 14.64
N ASN A 143 13.79 5.32 14.97
CA ASN A 143 13.04 6.23 14.09
C ASN A 143 13.89 7.41 13.60
N TYR A 144 14.64 8.04 14.51
CA TYR A 144 15.52 9.15 14.15
C TYR A 144 16.63 8.69 13.21
N HIS A 145 17.32 7.59 13.55
CA HIS A 145 18.50 7.14 12.82
C HIS A 145 18.19 6.80 11.37
N TYR A 146 17.23 5.90 11.14
CA TYR A 146 16.89 5.44 9.79
C TYR A 146 16.09 6.46 9.00
N GLY A 147 15.22 7.23 9.66
CA GLY A 147 14.53 8.33 9.01
C GLY A 147 15.49 9.43 8.54
N ASN A 148 16.46 9.81 9.37
CA ASN A 148 17.50 10.74 8.96
C ASN A 148 18.39 10.15 7.85
N GLN A 149 18.79 8.89 7.96
CA GLN A 149 19.61 8.22 6.94
C GLN A 149 18.92 8.24 5.58
N PHE A 150 17.68 7.75 5.51
CA PHE A 150 16.88 7.71 4.28
C PHE A 150 16.74 9.09 3.64
N ARG A 151 16.41 10.11 4.44
CA ARG A 151 16.23 11.48 3.95
C ARG A 151 17.54 12.13 3.53
N SER A 152 18.63 11.85 4.22
CA SER A 152 19.98 12.32 3.86
C SER A 152 20.43 11.73 2.52
N ASP A 153 20.15 10.44 2.29
CA ASP A 153 20.45 9.78 1.02
C ASP A 153 19.69 10.45 -0.13
N LEU A 154 18.40 10.74 0.05
CA LEU A 154 17.60 11.45 -0.96
C LEU A 154 18.03 12.91 -1.17
N ALA A 155 18.39 13.63 -0.11
CA ALA A 155 18.84 15.02 -0.19
C ALA A 155 20.12 15.18 -1.02
N SER A 156 20.95 14.14 -1.11
CA SER A 156 22.15 14.14 -1.96
C SER A 156 21.82 14.28 -3.46
N SER A 157 20.62 13.86 -3.85
CA SER A 157 20.01 14.09 -5.16
C SER A 157 18.96 15.19 -5.02
N SER A 158 19.35 16.44 -5.26
CA SER A 158 18.53 17.66 -5.08
C SER A 158 17.13 17.65 -5.73
N ALA A 159 16.85 16.67 -6.59
CA ALA A 159 15.56 16.48 -7.23
C ALA A 159 14.54 15.69 -6.38
N LEU A 160 14.92 15.05 -5.26
CA LEU A 160 14.12 14.01 -4.59
C LEU A 160 13.50 14.41 -3.23
N TYR A 161 13.59 15.69 -2.85
CA TYR A 161 13.37 16.12 -1.46
C TYR A 161 12.00 16.79 -1.23
N PRO A 162 11.05 16.14 -0.53
CA PRO A 162 9.95 16.85 0.14
C PRO A 162 10.51 17.99 1.02
N SER A 163 10.01 19.21 0.89
CA SER A 163 10.46 20.31 1.75
C SER A 163 10.01 20.09 3.19
N GLY A 164 10.92 20.15 4.17
CA GLY A 164 10.62 20.01 5.59
C GLY A 164 11.05 18.67 6.20
N SER A 165 10.78 18.51 7.50
CA SER A 165 11.03 17.29 8.26
C SER A 165 9.80 16.38 8.28
N PHE A 166 9.99 15.07 8.20
CA PHE A 166 8.92 14.11 8.53
C PHE A 166 8.69 14.07 10.04
N LEU A 167 7.43 14.05 10.46
CA LEU A 167 7.07 13.74 11.84
C LEU A 167 7.02 12.23 12.04
N MET A 168 7.96 11.68 12.80
CA MET A 168 7.98 10.25 13.13
C MET A 168 7.35 10.04 14.50
N ILE A 169 6.27 9.26 14.58
CA ILE A 169 5.56 8.94 15.81
C ILE A 169 5.96 7.52 16.21
N ALA A 170 6.86 7.39 17.18
CA ALA A 170 7.25 6.10 17.74
C ALA A 170 6.21 5.60 18.74
N ASN A 171 6.02 4.29 18.79
CA ASN A 171 5.11 3.64 19.74
C ASN A 171 3.69 4.22 19.66
N CYS A 172 3.26 4.48 18.43
CA CYS A 172 1.97 5.03 18.10
C CYS A 172 0.85 4.08 18.58
N ASP A 173 -0.33 4.60 18.91
CA ASP A 173 -1.51 3.84 19.37
C ASP A 173 -2.19 3.09 18.22
N VAL A 174 -1.39 2.29 17.51
CA VAL A 174 -1.79 1.39 16.45
C VAL A 174 -1.14 0.02 16.70
N ASP A 175 -2.00 -0.99 16.70
CA ASP A 175 -1.65 -2.38 16.93
C ASP A 175 -1.30 -3.07 15.61
N ASP A 176 -0.19 -3.81 15.62
CA ASP A 176 0.28 -4.64 14.51
C ASP A 176 0.28 -3.90 13.17
N ASN A 177 0.75 -2.64 13.15
CA ASN A 177 0.90 -1.90 11.90
C ASN A 177 1.91 -0.75 12.00
N ALA A 178 2.36 -0.29 10.84
CA ALA A 178 2.96 1.01 10.63
C ALA A 178 2.23 1.70 9.45
N PHE A 179 2.25 3.02 9.38
CA PHE A 179 1.71 3.72 8.21
C PHE A 179 2.31 5.11 8.05
N TYR A 180 2.39 5.55 6.80
CA TYR A 180 2.52 6.96 6.43
C TYR A 180 1.15 7.61 6.23
N SER A 181 1.05 8.88 6.58
CA SER A 181 -0.10 9.72 6.23
C SER A 181 0.32 11.19 6.10
N GLN A 182 -0.56 11.96 5.47
CA GLN A 182 -0.42 13.41 5.33
C GLN A 182 -1.57 14.09 6.06
N GLY A 183 -1.23 15.04 6.94
CA GLY A 183 -2.18 15.86 7.68
C GLY A 183 -2.00 17.35 7.40
N THR A 184 -2.75 18.17 8.13
CA THR A 184 -2.49 19.60 8.23
C THR A 184 -2.20 19.99 9.67
N ASP A 185 -1.19 20.83 9.88
CA ASP A 185 -0.91 21.39 11.21
C ASP A 185 -1.95 22.46 11.60
N SER A 186 -1.83 22.99 12.82
CA SER A 186 -2.70 24.07 13.32
C SER A 186 -2.64 25.37 12.49
N SER A 187 -1.63 25.52 11.64
CA SER A 187 -1.45 26.65 10.73
C SER A 187 -1.96 26.36 9.32
N GLY A 188 -2.46 25.15 9.06
CA GLY A 188 -2.94 24.69 7.76
C GLY A 188 -1.83 24.24 6.80
N ASN A 189 -0.58 24.10 7.26
CA ASN A 189 0.49 23.56 6.44
C ASN A 189 0.35 22.03 6.35
N LEU A 190 0.65 21.46 5.18
CA LEU A 190 0.76 20.01 5.06
C LEU A 190 1.91 19.49 5.94
N VAL A 191 1.63 18.43 6.68
CA VAL A 191 2.62 17.72 7.50
C VAL A 191 2.57 16.25 7.15
N ASP A 192 3.73 15.74 6.74
CA ASP A 192 3.97 14.32 6.55
C ASP A 192 4.29 13.67 7.87
N PHE A 193 3.58 12.60 8.22
CA PHE A 193 3.87 11.83 9.41
C PHE A 193 3.89 10.33 9.16
N VAL A 194 4.74 9.65 9.91
CA VAL A 194 4.87 8.19 9.92
C VAL A 194 4.58 7.71 11.32
N CYS A 195 3.58 6.86 11.46
CA CYS A 195 3.20 6.22 12.72
C CYS A 195 3.78 4.81 12.75
N MET A 196 4.62 4.54 13.75
CA MET A 196 5.21 3.22 14.00
C MET A 196 4.51 2.61 15.21
N GLY A 197 3.61 1.67 14.95
CA GLY A 197 2.81 1.00 15.97
C GLY A 197 3.59 -0.03 16.78
N ARG A 198 2.86 -0.74 17.64
CA ARG A 198 3.40 -1.80 18.50
C ARG A 198 2.89 -3.16 18.07
N SER A 199 3.63 -4.21 18.41
CA SER A 199 3.12 -5.56 18.21
C SER A 199 2.22 -5.98 19.37
N THR A 200 1.10 -6.65 19.07
CA THR A 200 0.23 -7.26 20.09
C THR A 200 0.72 -8.64 20.53
N LYS A 201 1.66 -9.23 19.79
CA LYS A 201 2.16 -10.61 19.98
C LYS A 201 3.36 -10.70 20.93
N TYR A 202 4.11 -9.61 21.05
CA TYR A 202 5.31 -9.51 21.87
C TYR A 202 5.09 -8.50 23.01
N PRO A 203 6.00 -8.37 23.98
CA PRO A 203 5.84 -7.38 25.05
C PRO A 203 5.54 -5.99 24.50
N ASP A 204 4.75 -5.18 25.23
CA ASP A 204 4.27 -3.85 24.84
C ASP A 204 5.39 -2.83 24.48
N THR A 205 6.65 -3.20 24.63
CA THR A 205 7.83 -2.42 24.25
C THR A 205 8.34 -2.74 22.85
N THR A 206 7.90 -3.84 22.24
CA THR A 206 8.29 -4.25 20.88
C THR A 206 7.49 -3.44 19.86
N SER A 207 8.23 -2.76 19.00
CA SER A 207 7.68 -1.78 18.05
C SER A 207 8.11 -2.10 16.61
N PHE A 208 7.29 -1.71 15.64
CA PHE A 208 7.67 -1.75 14.23
C PHE A 208 8.86 -0.81 13.93
N SER A 209 9.13 0.17 14.79
CA SER A 209 10.35 0.98 14.76
C SER A 209 11.64 0.15 14.85
N GLU A 210 11.59 -1.07 15.36
CA GLU A 210 12.75 -1.95 15.51
C GLU A 210 13.18 -2.61 14.19
N ASP A 211 12.39 -2.44 13.12
CA ASP A 211 12.69 -2.83 11.76
C ASP A 211 12.89 -1.57 10.89
N GLY A 212 14.15 -1.31 10.53
CA GLY A 212 14.50 -0.17 9.70
C GLY A 212 14.03 -0.31 8.24
N GLU A 213 13.78 -1.53 7.74
CA GLU A 213 13.21 -1.72 6.40
C GLU A 213 11.75 -1.25 6.36
N VAL A 214 10.96 -1.54 7.40
CA VAL A 214 9.57 -1.04 7.53
C VAL A 214 9.55 0.49 7.58
N MET A 215 10.45 1.08 8.35
CA MET A 215 10.50 2.55 8.45
C MET A 215 10.84 3.21 7.12
N MET A 216 11.76 2.63 6.34
CA MET A 216 12.08 3.11 5.00
C MET A 216 10.93 2.89 4.01
N HIS A 217 10.18 1.80 4.15
CA HIS A 217 8.95 1.55 3.41
C HIS A 217 7.93 2.68 3.68
N GLU A 218 7.66 3.02 4.94
CA GLU A 218 6.71 4.09 5.26
C GLU A 218 7.16 5.46 4.74
N LEU A 219 8.43 5.79 4.91
CA LEU A 219 8.98 7.05 4.40
C LEU A 219 8.96 7.13 2.87
N GLN A 220 9.04 5.98 2.20
CA GLN A 220 8.94 5.92 0.75
C GLN A 220 7.52 6.25 0.28
N HIS A 221 6.45 5.93 1.00
CA HIS A 221 5.09 6.37 0.62
C HIS A 221 5.01 7.90 0.49
N GLY A 222 5.46 8.63 1.51
CA GLY A 222 5.48 10.10 1.44
C GLY A 222 6.40 10.61 0.34
N THR A 223 7.53 9.96 0.13
CA THR A 223 8.46 10.32 -0.95
C THR A 223 7.86 10.11 -2.34
N THR A 224 7.13 9.01 -2.56
CA THR A 224 6.35 8.74 -3.78
C THR A 224 5.31 9.83 -4.01
N GLY A 225 4.60 10.23 -2.96
CA GLY A 225 3.56 11.26 -3.01
C GLY A 225 4.09 12.60 -3.47
N HIS A 226 5.09 13.11 -2.77
CA HIS A 226 5.73 14.39 -3.09
C HIS A 226 6.36 14.41 -4.48
N ALA A 227 6.96 13.31 -4.93
CA ALA A 227 7.53 13.23 -6.26
C ALA A 227 6.46 13.19 -7.35
N TYR A 228 5.31 12.57 -7.08
CA TYR A 228 4.20 12.55 -8.01
C TYR A 228 3.47 13.89 -8.09
N SER A 229 3.15 14.48 -6.93
CA SER A 229 2.49 15.76 -6.82
C SER A 229 2.85 16.46 -5.51
N SER A 230 3.37 17.69 -5.61
CA SER A 230 3.72 18.50 -4.43
C SER A 230 2.56 19.33 -3.89
N VAL A 231 1.38 19.25 -4.51
CA VAL A 231 0.22 20.11 -4.19
C VAL A 231 -1.08 19.35 -3.99
N ASN A 232 -1.17 18.10 -4.45
CA ASN A 232 -2.37 17.29 -4.33
C ASN A 232 -2.15 16.19 -3.29
N ASP A 233 -3.18 15.94 -2.50
CA ASP A 233 -3.25 14.86 -1.52
C ASP A 233 -3.04 13.48 -2.18
N PHE A 234 -2.52 12.54 -1.40
CA PHE A 234 -1.96 11.25 -1.81
C PHE A 234 -3.01 10.23 -2.31
N ASN A 235 -4.30 10.58 -2.29
CA ASN A 235 -5.43 9.71 -2.64
C ASN A 235 -5.32 8.97 -3.98
N VAL A 236 -4.47 9.41 -4.91
CA VAL A 236 -4.22 8.71 -6.19
C VAL A 236 -3.49 7.37 -5.98
N PHE A 237 -2.74 7.21 -4.89
CA PHE A 237 -1.97 6.01 -4.54
C PHE A 237 -2.56 5.21 -3.37
N ASP A 238 -3.81 5.47 -3.00
CA ASP A 238 -4.45 4.80 -1.86
C ASP A 238 -5.24 3.54 -2.26
N PHE A 239 -5.40 3.30 -3.56
CA PHE A 239 -6.26 2.22 -4.07
C PHE A 239 -5.78 1.62 -5.39
N ASP A 240 -6.32 0.45 -5.72
CA ASP A 240 -6.19 -0.25 -7.00
C ASP A 240 -4.71 -0.48 -7.42
N GLU A 241 -4.41 -0.44 -8.73
CA GLU A 241 -3.04 -0.65 -9.22
C GLU A 241 -2.07 0.46 -8.80
N ALA A 242 -2.55 1.69 -8.62
CA ALA A 242 -1.71 2.78 -8.16
C ALA A 242 -1.23 2.52 -6.74
N GLY A 243 -2.12 2.12 -5.83
CA GLY A 243 -1.75 1.70 -4.48
C GLY A 243 -0.79 0.51 -4.49
N ALA A 244 -1.05 -0.51 -5.31
CA ALA A 244 -0.11 -1.63 -5.42
C ALA A 244 1.28 -1.21 -5.94
N ILE A 245 1.35 -0.23 -6.85
CA ILE A 245 2.62 0.36 -7.28
C ILE A 245 3.29 1.04 -6.10
N ASN A 246 2.58 1.89 -5.37
CA ASN A 246 3.11 2.60 -4.22
C ASN A 246 3.71 1.64 -3.18
N GLU A 247 2.95 0.60 -2.80
CA GLU A 247 3.42 -0.49 -1.94
C GLU A 247 4.67 -1.19 -2.50
N GLY A 248 4.64 -1.55 -3.79
CA GLY A 248 5.73 -2.29 -4.40
C GLY A 248 7.03 -1.50 -4.48
N LEU A 249 6.92 -0.18 -4.63
CA LEU A 249 8.04 0.75 -4.58
C LEU A 249 8.57 0.94 -3.16
N SER A 250 7.70 1.01 -2.16
CA SER A 250 8.08 1.09 -0.74
C SER A 250 8.82 -0.17 -0.28
N ASP A 251 8.31 -1.37 -0.59
CA ASP A 251 8.99 -2.66 -0.35
C ASP A 251 10.36 -2.70 -1.04
N PHE A 252 10.43 -2.24 -2.29
CA PHE A 252 11.68 -2.22 -3.05
C PHE A 252 12.75 -1.34 -2.39
N ILE A 253 12.36 -0.17 -1.88
CA ILE A 253 13.27 0.74 -1.20
C ILE A 253 13.79 0.14 0.11
N GLY A 254 12.94 -0.50 0.90
CA GLY A 254 13.38 -1.26 2.08
C GLY A 254 14.42 -2.32 1.70
N LEU A 255 14.12 -3.13 0.68
CA LEU A 255 15.01 -4.21 0.21
C LEU A 255 16.40 -3.72 -0.23
N ILE A 256 16.48 -2.69 -1.08
CA ILE A 256 17.79 -2.23 -1.60
C ILE A 256 18.64 -1.54 -0.52
N GLN A 257 18.01 -1.00 0.51
CA GLN A 257 18.73 -0.42 1.65
C GLN A 257 19.28 -1.53 2.55
N GLY A 258 18.52 -2.62 2.73
CA GLY A 258 18.93 -3.81 3.49
C GLY A 258 19.91 -4.75 2.78
N ASP A 259 20.00 -4.75 1.44
CA ASP A 259 20.72 -5.75 0.63
C ASP A 259 22.15 -6.06 1.14
N SER A 260 22.93 -5.03 1.46
CA SER A 260 24.32 -5.20 1.92
C SER A 260 24.45 -5.79 3.33
N GLU A 261 23.37 -5.84 4.11
CA GLU A 261 23.34 -6.38 5.47
C GLU A 261 22.86 -7.84 5.52
N VAL A 262 22.36 -8.38 4.40
CA VAL A 262 21.83 -9.73 4.34
C VAL A 262 22.93 -10.78 4.40
N VAL A 263 22.83 -11.70 5.36
CA VAL A 263 23.77 -12.82 5.53
C VAL A 263 23.07 -14.18 5.40
N SER A 264 23.83 -15.21 5.03
CA SER A 264 23.33 -16.60 4.93
C SER A 264 22.79 -17.09 6.29
N PRO A 265 21.66 -17.84 6.34
CA PRO A 265 20.95 -18.49 5.23
C PRO A 265 19.87 -17.62 4.56
N PHE A 266 19.69 -16.39 5.02
CA PHE A 266 18.66 -15.49 4.54
C PHE A 266 18.87 -15.10 3.08
N LYS A 267 17.80 -14.57 2.49
CA LYS A 267 17.73 -14.15 1.09
C LYS A 267 17.45 -12.67 1.05
N ASN A 268 18.13 -11.99 0.14
CA ASN A 268 18.08 -10.55 -0.03
C ASN A 268 16.88 -10.05 -0.83
N PHE A 269 16.03 -10.95 -1.31
CA PHE A 269 14.78 -10.61 -1.99
C PHE A 269 13.55 -10.78 -1.09
N GLU A 270 13.74 -10.99 0.21
CA GLU A 270 12.65 -11.11 1.19
C GLU A 270 12.63 -9.86 2.05
N PHE A 271 11.49 -9.16 2.04
CA PHE A 271 11.31 -7.88 2.73
C PHE A 271 10.91 -8.12 4.18
N SER A 272 11.58 -7.42 5.10
CA SER A 272 11.23 -7.30 6.52
C SER A 272 10.86 -8.65 7.16
N ARG A 273 11.84 -9.54 7.32
CA ARG A 273 11.60 -10.82 8.00
C ARG A 273 11.33 -10.62 9.49
N TRP A 274 11.88 -9.55 10.06
CA TRP A 274 11.64 -9.17 11.45
C TRP A 274 10.18 -8.80 11.68
N ALA A 275 9.68 -7.73 11.06
CA ALA A 275 8.32 -7.29 11.29
C ALA A 275 7.30 -8.22 10.63
N LEU A 276 7.40 -8.45 9.32
CA LEU A 276 6.41 -9.28 8.61
C LEU A 276 6.50 -10.74 9.01
N GLY A 277 7.69 -11.31 9.12
CA GLY A 277 7.87 -12.73 9.42
C GLY A 277 7.65 -13.13 10.88
N LEU A 278 7.92 -12.25 11.85
CA LEU A 278 7.88 -12.60 13.28
C LEU A 278 6.79 -11.85 14.06
N LEU A 279 6.58 -10.55 13.84
CA LEU A 279 5.51 -9.76 14.50
C LEU A 279 4.13 -10.22 14.03
N PHE A 280 3.93 -10.36 12.72
CA PHE A 280 2.75 -11.00 12.15
C PHE A 280 2.93 -12.53 12.11
N ASP A 281 3.34 -13.05 10.96
CA ASP A 281 3.68 -14.45 10.70
C ASP A 281 4.37 -14.63 9.34
N SER A 282 4.94 -15.81 9.08
CA SER A 282 5.63 -16.08 7.81
C SER A 282 4.75 -16.00 6.56
N SER A 283 3.42 -15.95 6.68
CA SER A 283 2.49 -15.78 5.56
C SER A 283 2.30 -14.31 5.16
N ALA A 284 2.63 -13.38 6.05
CA ALA A 284 2.71 -11.95 5.78
C ALA A 284 4.03 -11.54 5.08
N MET A 285 5.01 -12.42 4.99
CA MET A 285 6.28 -12.13 4.33
C MET A 285 6.09 -11.80 2.84
N ARG A 286 6.64 -10.65 2.44
CA ARG A 286 6.62 -10.14 1.06
C ARG A 286 8.04 -10.08 0.50
N GLY A 287 8.17 -9.70 -0.77
CA GLY A 287 9.47 -9.49 -1.39
C GLY A 287 9.48 -9.64 -2.91
N ALA A 288 10.68 -9.67 -3.48
CA ALA A 288 10.92 -9.68 -4.92
C ALA A 288 10.90 -11.09 -5.57
N ALA A 289 10.51 -12.12 -4.81
CA ALA A 289 10.47 -13.49 -5.30
C ALA A 289 9.52 -13.66 -6.51
N LYS A 290 9.87 -14.59 -7.41
CA LYS A 290 9.00 -14.94 -8.57
C LYS A 290 7.84 -15.86 -8.18
N CYS A 291 8.00 -16.58 -7.07
CA CYS A 291 7.03 -17.49 -6.52
C CYS A 291 6.69 -17.08 -5.08
N PRO A 292 5.49 -17.41 -4.59
CA PRO A 292 5.12 -17.11 -3.22
C PRO A 292 5.93 -17.93 -2.20
N VAL A 293 6.20 -17.35 -1.01
CA VAL A 293 7.07 -17.95 0.03
C VAL A 293 6.58 -19.30 0.57
N TRP A 294 5.28 -19.60 0.47
CA TRP A 294 4.66 -20.83 0.96
C TRP A 294 4.52 -21.93 -0.10
N THR A 295 5.14 -21.82 -1.27
CA THR A 295 5.14 -22.94 -2.23
C THR A 295 6.21 -23.96 -1.90
N ALA A 296 5.96 -25.23 -2.20
CA ALA A 296 6.90 -26.31 -1.92
C ALA A 296 8.24 -26.18 -2.67
N ASP A 297 8.29 -25.38 -3.73
CA ASP A 297 9.50 -25.10 -4.50
C ASP A 297 10.16 -23.75 -4.14
N TYR A 298 9.64 -23.02 -3.15
CA TYR A 298 10.31 -21.84 -2.63
C TYR A 298 11.66 -22.21 -1.99
N PRO A 299 12.74 -21.44 -2.21
CA PRO A 299 12.85 -20.23 -3.05
C PRO A 299 13.29 -20.50 -4.48
N THR A 300 13.44 -21.77 -4.88
CA THR A 300 13.99 -22.14 -6.20
C THR A 300 13.06 -21.74 -7.35
N CYS A 301 11.76 -21.62 -7.06
CA CYS A 301 10.71 -21.30 -8.02
C CYS A 301 10.79 -22.17 -9.29
N SER A 302 11.28 -23.42 -9.16
CA SER A 302 11.56 -24.33 -10.28
C SER A 302 10.32 -24.68 -11.08
N ASN A 303 9.13 -24.48 -10.50
CA ASN A 303 7.84 -24.74 -11.14
C ASN A 303 7.20 -23.51 -11.78
N TYR A 304 7.83 -22.33 -11.65
CA TYR A 304 7.39 -21.06 -12.22
C TYR A 304 8.18 -20.77 -13.49
N SER A 305 7.48 -20.51 -14.59
CA SER A 305 8.14 -20.29 -15.88
C SER A 305 8.95 -18.99 -15.88
N LYS A 306 10.15 -19.05 -16.48
CA LYS A 306 10.99 -17.87 -16.74
C LYS A 306 10.50 -17.05 -17.94
N THR A 307 9.55 -17.56 -18.72
CA THR A 307 9.05 -16.91 -19.93
C THR A 307 7.60 -16.43 -19.77
N PRO A 308 7.29 -15.18 -20.13
CA PRO A 308 5.96 -14.56 -19.96
C PRO A 308 4.84 -15.20 -20.79
N SER A 309 5.10 -16.24 -21.58
CA SER A 309 4.08 -16.94 -22.40
C SER A 309 3.35 -18.08 -21.68
N SER A 310 3.57 -18.26 -20.38
CA SER A 310 3.06 -19.42 -19.62
C SER A 310 2.68 -19.08 -18.18
N GLY A 311 2.37 -17.82 -17.89
CA GLY A 311 2.08 -17.30 -16.54
C GLY A 311 0.94 -18.01 -15.81
N PHE A 312 0.15 -18.82 -16.51
CA PHE A 312 -0.85 -19.69 -15.93
C PHE A 312 -0.78 -21.11 -16.55
N SER A 313 -0.77 -22.14 -15.71
CA SER A 313 -0.93 -23.54 -16.14
C SER A 313 -2.09 -24.18 -15.39
N ALA A 314 -3.23 -24.31 -16.06
CA ALA A 314 -4.39 -25.05 -15.56
C ALA A 314 -4.05 -26.51 -15.25
N THR A 315 -3.27 -27.16 -16.14
CA THR A 315 -2.84 -28.55 -15.98
C THR A 315 -1.98 -28.78 -14.74
N GLY A 316 -1.21 -27.77 -14.32
CA GLY A 316 -0.38 -27.82 -13.12
C GLY A 316 -1.00 -27.21 -11.86
N LYS A 317 -2.18 -26.57 -11.97
CA LYS A 317 -2.78 -25.70 -10.93
C LYS A 317 -1.79 -24.60 -10.45
N ARG A 318 -1.09 -23.95 -11.38
CA ARG A 318 -0.03 -22.97 -11.07
C ARG A 318 -0.39 -21.57 -11.55
N ILE A 319 -0.12 -20.58 -10.70
CA ILE A 319 -0.38 -19.16 -10.93
C ILE A 319 0.94 -18.42 -10.75
N SER A 320 1.46 -17.77 -11.79
CA SER A 320 2.62 -16.87 -11.72
C SER A 320 2.18 -15.44 -11.36
N PHE A 321 3.06 -14.65 -10.73
CA PHE A 321 2.86 -13.21 -10.53
C PHE A 321 3.15 -12.36 -11.79
N ALA A 322 3.03 -12.94 -12.98
CA ALA A 322 3.20 -12.18 -14.22
C ALA A 322 1.90 -11.49 -14.59
N TYR A 323 2.00 -10.20 -14.94
CA TYR A 323 0.89 -9.46 -15.54
C TYR A 323 0.89 -9.73 -17.07
N PRO A 324 -0.23 -9.81 -17.79
CA PRO A 324 -1.62 -9.90 -17.38
C PRO A 324 -2.14 -11.36 -17.36
N ASP A 325 -1.27 -12.36 -17.53
CA ASP A 325 -1.62 -13.71 -17.97
C ASP A 325 -1.77 -14.76 -16.85
N GLY A 326 -1.81 -14.36 -15.57
CA GLY A 326 -2.15 -15.33 -14.53
C GLY A 326 -2.54 -14.70 -13.23
N LEU A 327 -3.86 -14.59 -12.99
CA LEU A 327 -4.49 -14.60 -11.66
C LEU A 327 -3.60 -14.05 -10.52
N GLY A 328 -3.26 -12.76 -10.50
CA GLY A 328 -3.04 -12.05 -9.24
C GLY A 328 -4.08 -12.48 -8.20
N TRP A 329 -3.71 -13.53 -7.48
CA TRP A 329 -4.12 -14.06 -6.19
C TRP A 329 -5.59 -14.25 -5.82
N PRO A 330 -5.91 -15.01 -4.73
CA PRO A 330 -5.12 -15.39 -3.55
C PRO A 330 -4.37 -16.74 -3.54
N TYR A 331 -3.31 -16.73 -2.74
CA TYR A 331 -2.41 -17.74 -2.17
C TYR A 331 -2.52 -19.22 -2.61
N ALA A 332 -1.59 -19.68 -3.45
CA ALA A 332 -1.49 -21.10 -3.86
C ALA A 332 -1.10 -22.11 -2.74
N GLY A 333 -0.56 -21.66 -1.60
CA GLY A 333 -0.14 -22.57 -0.50
C GLY A 333 -1.23 -22.91 0.49
N TYR A 334 -2.20 -22.01 0.68
CA TYR A 334 -3.42 -22.31 1.44
C TYR A 334 -4.33 -23.31 0.71
N ALA A 335 -4.02 -23.64 -0.54
CA ALA A 335 -4.78 -24.53 -1.41
C ALA A 335 -4.41 -26.03 -1.28
N SER A 336 -3.46 -26.42 -0.43
CA SER A 336 -3.21 -27.86 -0.19
C SER A 336 -4.45 -28.49 0.46
N GLY A 337 -5.28 -29.14 -0.35
CA GLY A 337 -6.54 -29.73 0.07
C GLY A 337 -7.77 -28.80 0.08
N LYS A 338 -7.63 -27.50 -0.23
CA LYS A 338 -8.77 -26.57 -0.36
C LYS A 338 -9.13 -26.33 -1.83
N ASN A 339 -10.41 -26.12 -2.10
CA ASN A 339 -10.86 -25.68 -3.43
C ASN A 339 -10.38 -24.24 -3.67
N PRO A 340 -9.83 -23.89 -4.85
CA PRO A 340 -9.47 -22.50 -5.21
C PRO A 340 -10.58 -21.48 -4.93
N LYS A 341 -11.85 -21.86 -5.00
CA LYS A 341 -12.99 -21.02 -4.58
C LYS A 341 -12.97 -20.65 -3.09
N ASP A 342 -12.62 -21.60 -2.22
CA ASP A 342 -12.61 -21.39 -0.76
C ASP A 342 -11.41 -20.52 -0.36
N VAL A 343 -10.28 -20.65 -1.07
CA VAL A 343 -9.13 -19.75 -0.95
C VAL A 343 -9.49 -18.35 -1.45
N TRP A 344 -10.16 -18.25 -2.61
CA TRP A 344 -10.71 -16.99 -3.11
C TRP A 344 -11.66 -16.32 -2.12
N ALA A 345 -12.51 -17.09 -1.44
CA ALA A 345 -13.50 -16.56 -0.52
C ALA A 345 -12.96 -16.24 0.89
N SER A 346 -11.90 -16.90 1.35
CA SER A 346 -11.34 -16.68 2.70
C SER A 346 -10.50 -15.43 2.81
N ASP A 347 -9.89 -14.99 1.71
CA ASP A 347 -8.83 -13.97 1.73
C ASP A 347 -9.27 -12.65 1.05
N LEU A 348 -10.58 -12.46 0.87
CA LEU A 348 -11.19 -11.31 0.16
C LEU A 348 -10.83 -9.93 0.73
N GLY A 349 -10.45 -9.86 2.00
CA GLY A 349 -10.19 -8.62 2.73
C GLY A 349 -8.73 -8.38 3.11
N PHE A 350 -7.81 -9.32 2.80
CA PHE A 350 -6.40 -9.13 3.12
C PHE A 350 -5.73 -8.31 2.01
N GLU A 351 -5.51 -7.03 2.26
CA GLU A 351 -4.48 -6.17 1.64
C GLU A 351 -4.27 -6.30 0.12
N GLU A 352 -5.31 -6.00 -0.65
CA GLU A 352 -5.34 -6.07 -2.12
C GLU A 352 -4.13 -5.41 -2.82
N ILE A 353 -3.68 -4.26 -2.31
CA ILE A 353 -2.54 -3.51 -2.86
C ILE A 353 -1.20 -4.19 -2.52
N HIS A 354 -1.00 -4.64 -1.28
CA HIS A 354 0.24 -5.29 -0.85
C HIS A 354 0.44 -6.68 -1.46
N GLN A 355 -0.64 -7.36 -1.87
CA GLN A 355 -0.56 -8.63 -2.58
C GLN A 355 -0.16 -8.47 -4.04
N THR A 356 -0.47 -7.31 -4.61
CA THR A 356 -0.20 -6.98 -6.01
C THR A 356 1.16 -6.27 -6.17
N ALA A 357 1.62 -5.62 -5.11
CA ALA A 357 2.92 -4.99 -4.96
C ALA A 357 4.15 -5.82 -5.38
N PRO A 358 4.24 -7.14 -5.07
CA PRO A 358 5.43 -7.94 -5.38
C PRO A 358 5.77 -8.03 -6.88
N ILE A 359 4.82 -7.76 -7.77
CA ILE A 359 5.08 -7.66 -9.22
C ILE A 359 6.04 -6.49 -9.49
N VAL A 360 5.72 -5.34 -8.91
CA VAL A 360 6.51 -4.10 -9.04
C VAL A 360 7.80 -4.23 -8.26
N THR A 361 7.75 -4.70 -7.00
CA THR A 361 8.95 -4.95 -6.19
C THR A 361 9.92 -5.88 -6.89
N GLY A 362 9.43 -6.98 -7.46
CA GLY A 362 10.23 -7.96 -8.19
C GLY A 362 10.87 -7.41 -9.46
N ALA A 363 10.14 -6.59 -10.23
CA ALA A 363 10.69 -5.92 -11.40
C ALA A 363 11.80 -4.92 -11.03
N MET A 364 11.54 -4.07 -10.03
CA MET A 364 12.50 -3.07 -9.56
C MET A 364 13.74 -3.71 -8.94
N TRP A 365 13.57 -4.78 -8.18
CA TRP A 365 14.67 -5.58 -7.63
C TRP A 365 15.56 -6.20 -8.71
N GLU A 366 14.97 -6.81 -9.75
CA GLU A 366 15.73 -7.36 -10.86
C GLU A 366 16.48 -6.27 -11.64
N ILE A 367 15.88 -5.08 -11.80
CA ILE A 367 16.56 -3.91 -12.36
C ILE A 367 17.76 -3.54 -11.49
N TYR A 368 17.58 -3.40 -10.18
CA TYR A 368 18.66 -3.12 -9.24
C TYR A 368 19.80 -4.14 -9.35
N GLN A 369 19.49 -5.44 -9.36
CA GLN A 369 20.51 -6.49 -9.48
C GLN A 369 21.24 -6.47 -10.84
N SER A 370 20.53 -6.12 -11.92
CA SER A 370 21.18 -5.86 -13.21
C SER A 370 22.16 -4.68 -13.12
N LEU A 371 21.84 -3.64 -12.35
CA LEU A 371 22.71 -2.49 -12.14
C LEU A 371 23.88 -2.80 -11.22
N VAL A 372 23.70 -3.63 -10.19
CA VAL A 372 24.81 -4.14 -9.35
C VAL A 372 25.82 -4.89 -10.23
N SER A 373 25.34 -5.68 -11.18
CA SER A 373 26.20 -6.43 -12.11
C SER A 373 26.98 -5.56 -13.10
N SER A 374 26.53 -4.31 -13.35
CA SER A 374 27.16 -3.38 -14.28
C SER A 374 27.86 -2.18 -13.62
N SER A 375 27.64 -1.95 -12.33
CA SER A 375 28.18 -0.81 -11.57
C SER A 375 29.47 -1.18 -10.82
N ALA A 376 30.17 -0.16 -10.32
CA ALA A 376 31.39 -0.36 -9.53
C ALA A 376 31.10 -1.01 -8.15
N ASP A 377 29.95 -0.68 -7.56
CA ASP A 377 29.49 -1.19 -6.27
C ASP A 377 27.95 -1.12 -6.14
N SER A 378 27.44 -1.74 -5.07
CA SER A 378 26.01 -1.81 -4.77
C SER A 378 25.42 -0.46 -4.33
N ALA A 379 26.22 0.44 -3.76
CA ALA A 379 25.79 1.78 -3.36
C ALA A 379 25.49 2.66 -4.59
N THR A 380 26.35 2.60 -5.60
CA THR A 380 26.19 3.25 -6.89
C THR A 380 24.97 2.69 -7.63
N ALA A 381 24.82 1.36 -7.66
CA ALA A 381 23.65 0.72 -8.24
C ALA A 381 22.34 1.15 -7.54
N ARG A 382 22.36 1.22 -6.20
CA ARG A 382 21.22 1.66 -5.38
C ARG A 382 20.84 3.10 -5.70
N HIS A 383 21.81 4.02 -5.69
CA HIS A 383 21.59 5.42 -6.02
C HIS A 383 20.99 5.58 -7.43
N ARG A 384 21.53 4.86 -8.43
CA ARG A 384 21.01 4.89 -9.81
C ARG A 384 19.59 4.32 -9.91
N ALA A 385 19.28 3.24 -9.18
CA ALA A 385 17.94 2.66 -9.16
C ALA A 385 16.91 3.60 -8.49
N GLN A 386 17.28 4.23 -7.37
CA GLN A 386 16.48 5.26 -6.71
C GLN A 386 16.24 6.46 -7.62
N LEU A 387 17.28 6.94 -8.31
CA LEU A 387 17.14 8.05 -9.25
C LEU A 387 16.20 7.71 -10.42
N LEU A 388 16.37 6.53 -11.03
CA LEU A 388 15.45 6.05 -12.08
C LEU A 388 14.01 6.01 -11.59
N LEU A 389 13.79 5.44 -10.40
CA LEU A 389 12.47 5.35 -9.79
C LEU A 389 11.85 6.74 -9.62
N MET A 390 12.56 7.62 -8.93
CA MET A 390 11.99 8.90 -8.53
C MET A 390 11.78 9.85 -9.71
N GLU A 391 12.68 9.87 -10.69
CA GLU A 391 12.46 10.61 -11.92
C GLU A 391 11.29 10.02 -12.72
N THR A 392 11.10 8.70 -12.70
CA THR A 392 9.95 8.08 -13.34
C THR A 392 8.64 8.54 -12.71
N ILE A 393 8.54 8.55 -11.38
CA ILE A 393 7.33 8.96 -10.63
C ILE A 393 6.89 10.37 -11.04
N LYS A 394 7.83 11.32 -11.16
CA LYS A 394 7.55 12.71 -11.60
C LYS A 394 6.94 12.81 -13.00
N THR A 395 7.17 11.81 -13.84
CA THR A 395 6.69 11.79 -15.23
C THR A 395 5.40 10.97 -15.40
N LEU A 396 4.88 10.37 -14.34
CA LEU A 396 3.60 9.69 -14.35
C LEU A 396 2.47 10.67 -14.70
N PRO A 397 1.43 10.21 -15.41
CA PRO A 397 0.30 11.07 -15.75
C PRO A 397 -0.39 11.57 -14.47
N GLN A 398 -0.72 12.86 -14.44
CA GLN A 398 -1.41 13.50 -13.32
C GLN A 398 -2.90 13.19 -13.36
N ALA A 399 -3.47 12.84 -12.21
CA ALA A 399 -4.90 12.64 -12.04
C ALA A 399 -5.67 13.91 -12.42
N ASN A 400 -6.85 13.73 -13.01
CA ASN A 400 -7.73 14.81 -13.40
C ASN A 400 -9.21 14.37 -13.38
N ALA A 401 -10.14 15.29 -13.61
CA ALA A 401 -11.58 15.00 -13.55
C ALA A 401 -12.09 13.96 -14.57
N SER A 402 -11.32 13.68 -15.63
CA SER A 402 -11.67 12.69 -16.66
C SER A 402 -11.02 11.32 -16.44
N ASP A 403 -9.88 11.28 -15.74
CA ASP A 403 -9.20 10.07 -15.29
C ASP A 403 -8.53 10.36 -13.93
N PRO A 404 -9.21 10.01 -12.82
CA PRO A 404 -8.72 10.29 -11.47
C PRO A 404 -7.64 9.31 -11.01
N SER A 405 -7.38 8.23 -11.75
CA SER A 405 -6.40 7.20 -11.40
C SER A 405 -5.64 6.75 -12.66
N PRO A 406 -4.88 7.65 -13.30
CA PRO A 406 -4.22 7.36 -14.58
C PRO A 406 -2.94 6.52 -14.41
N VAL A 407 -2.50 6.29 -13.17
CA VAL A 407 -1.31 5.50 -12.86
C VAL A 407 -1.69 4.02 -12.84
N THR A 408 -1.05 3.25 -13.72
CA THR A 408 -1.24 1.80 -13.87
C THR A 408 0.12 1.13 -14.06
N MET A 409 0.20 -0.19 -13.85
CA MET A 409 1.44 -0.94 -14.02
C MET A 409 2.05 -0.79 -15.43
N PRO A 410 1.27 -0.85 -16.53
CA PRO A 410 1.80 -0.65 -17.88
C PRO A 410 2.30 0.79 -18.12
N VAL A 411 1.62 1.77 -17.51
CA VAL A 411 2.05 3.18 -17.56
C VAL A 411 3.37 3.34 -16.83
N LEU A 412 3.51 2.81 -15.61
CA LEU A 412 4.76 2.82 -14.85
C LEU A 412 5.90 2.19 -15.66
N ALA A 413 5.70 1.00 -16.22
CA ALA A 413 6.74 0.31 -16.98
C ALA A 413 7.14 1.05 -18.26
N THR A 414 6.17 1.65 -18.96
CA THR A 414 6.45 2.52 -20.11
C THR A 414 7.32 3.71 -19.69
N LYS A 415 7.01 4.32 -18.54
CA LYS A 415 7.74 5.49 -18.02
C LYS A 415 9.12 5.10 -17.50
N LEU A 416 9.28 3.96 -16.83
CA LEU A 416 10.59 3.41 -16.43
C LEU A 416 11.49 3.20 -17.64
N ASN A 417 10.98 2.55 -18.69
CA ASN A 417 11.75 2.27 -19.90
C ASN A 417 12.14 3.57 -20.63
N ALA A 418 11.23 4.54 -20.71
CA ALA A 418 11.51 5.85 -21.28
C ALA A 418 12.55 6.62 -20.45
N MET A 419 12.42 6.62 -19.12
CA MET A 419 13.32 7.31 -18.21
C MET A 419 14.73 6.73 -18.25
N ALA A 420 14.87 5.41 -18.38
CA ALA A 420 16.16 4.75 -18.56
C ALA A 420 16.91 5.23 -19.82
N ALA A 421 16.19 5.67 -20.85
CA ALA A 421 16.79 6.22 -22.07
C ALA A 421 17.19 7.71 -21.95
N THR A 422 16.84 8.38 -20.85
CA THR A 422 17.16 9.80 -20.63
C THR A 422 18.46 10.01 -19.85
N ALA A 423 19.07 11.18 -20.01
CA ALA A 423 20.27 11.56 -19.27
C ALA A 423 19.98 11.87 -17.79
N THR A 424 18.75 12.30 -17.47
CA THR A 424 18.33 12.76 -16.14
C THR A 424 18.38 11.66 -15.07
N ALA A 425 18.30 10.38 -15.47
CA ALA A 425 18.41 9.24 -14.56
C ALA A 425 19.84 8.66 -14.45
N GLY A 426 20.87 9.41 -14.86
CA GLY A 426 22.27 9.00 -14.75
C GLY A 426 22.81 8.23 -15.97
N ALA A 427 22.23 8.48 -17.16
CA ALA A 427 22.62 7.93 -18.46
C ALA A 427 22.92 6.42 -18.44
N PHE A 428 21.87 5.59 -18.42
CA PHE A 428 22.02 4.15 -18.55
C PHE A 428 22.64 3.78 -19.91
N SER A 429 23.56 2.82 -19.90
CA SER A 429 24.12 2.26 -21.13
C SER A 429 23.05 1.55 -21.96
N GLY A 430 23.27 1.38 -23.27
CA GLY A 430 22.33 0.65 -24.13
C GLY A 430 22.07 -0.80 -23.67
N ALA A 431 23.06 -1.44 -23.04
CA ALA A 431 22.92 -2.78 -22.46
C ALA A 431 22.01 -2.75 -21.21
N GLU A 432 22.15 -1.76 -20.34
CA GLU A 432 21.29 -1.58 -19.16
C GLU A 432 19.85 -1.24 -19.57
N GLN A 433 19.66 -0.35 -20.55
CA GLN A 433 18.34 -0.04 -21.11
C GLN A 433 17.65 -1.30 -21.65
N THR A 434 18.39 -2.13 -22.40
CA THR A 434 17.89 -3.40 -22.91
C THR A 434 17.53 -4.38 -21.79
N SER A 435 18.36 -4.45 -20.74
CA SER A 435 18.11 -5.27 -19.55
C SER A 435 16.83 -4.85 -18.83
N ILE A 436 16.65 -3.55 -18.59
CA ILE A 436 15.45 -2.97 -17.98
C ILE A 436 14.21 -3.32 -18.79
N ALA A 437 14.24 -3.11 -20.12
CA ALA A 437 13.12 -3.46 -21.00
C ALA A 437 12.78 -4.96 -20.94
N ASN A 438 13.79 -5.83 -20.94
CA ASN A 438 13.62 -7.28 -20.86
C ASN A 438 13.03 -7.71 -19.51
N ILE A 439 13.46 -7.12 -18.40
CA ILE A 439 12.95 -7.40 -17.06
C ILE A 439 11.47 -7.01 -16.97
N LEU A 440 11.12 -5.80 -17.42
CA LEU A 440 9.73 -5.32 -17.43
C LEU A 440 8.84 -6.23 -18.29
N SER A 441 9.33 -6.69 -19.44
CA SER A 441 8.62 -7.66 -20.30
C SER A 441 8.52 -9.05 -19.65
N ALA A 442 9.56 -9.53 -18.97
CA ALA A 442 9.57 -10.83 -18.31
C ALA A 442 8.65 -10.88 -17.08
N ARG A 443 8.45 -9.75 -16.39
CA ARG A 443 7.41 -9.57 -15.36
C ARG A 443 6.04 -9.24 -15.95
N GLY A 444 5.98 -9.09 -17.28
CA GLY A 444 4.76 -8.87 -18.04
C GLY A 444 4.13 -7.50 -17.78
N LEU A 445 4.93 -6.51 -17.40
CA LEU A 445 4.52 -5.12 -17.26
C LEU A 445 4.50 -4.38 -18.61
N THR A 446 5.13 -4.95 -19.64
CA THR A 446 5.12 -4.45 -21.03
C THR A 446 4.80 -5.57 -22.00
N GLY A 447 4.58 -5.23 -23.29
CA GLY A 447 4.29 -6.23 -24.32
C GLY A 447 2.91 -6.87 -24.18
N LEU A 448 1.99 -6.21 -23.46
CA LEU A 448 0.64 -6.71 -23.26
C LEU A 448 -0.10 -6.84 -24.58
N SER A 449 -0.80 -7.97 -24.73
CA SER A 449 -1.75 -8.12 -25.83
C SER A 449 -2.88 -7.11 -25.62
N SER A 450 -3.20 -6.38 -26.69
CA SER A 450 -4.27 -5.39 -26.63
C SER A 450 -5.64 -6.06 -26.57
N VAL A 451 -6.57 -5.49 -25.79
CA VAL A 451 -7.99 -5.84 -25.90
C VAL A 451 -8.61 -4.98 -27.01
N GLY A 452 -9.20 -5.64 -28.01
CA GLY A 452 -9.88 -4.96 -29.12
C GLY A 452 -11.21 -4.35 -28.68
N SER A 453 -11.82 -3.54 -29.55
CA SER A 453 -13.18 -3.03 -29.33
C SER A 453 -14.21 -4.17 -29.22
N GLY A 454 -15.29 -3.98 -28.47
CA GLY A 454 -16.33 -4.97 -28.21
C GLY A 454 -15.91 -6.06 -27.22
N TRP A 455 -14.80 -5.87 -26.50
CA TRP A 455 -14.31 -6.83 -25.49
C TRP A 455 -15.22 -6.89 -24.26
N ALA A 456 -15.80 -5.76 -23.85
CA ALA A 456 -16.72 -5.73 -22.73
C ALA A 456 -18.14 -5.96 -23.23
N SER A 457 -18.86 -6.84 -22.54
CA SER A 457 -20.27 -7.10 -22.79
C SER A 457 -21.07 -7.00 -21.50
N VAL A 458 -22.39 -6.82 -21.64
CA VAL A 458 -23.31 -6.71 -20.51
C VAL A 458 -23.33 -8.06 -19.77
N GLY A 459 -22.81 -8.07 -18.54
CA GLY A 459 -23.04 -9.16 -17.60
C GLY A 459 -24.38 -8.94 -16.91
N SER A 460 -24.38 -8.21 -15.80
CA SER A 460 -25.58 -7.87 -15.03
C SER A 460 -25.37 -6.65 -14.11
N ILE A 461 -26.45 -6.02 -13.63
CA ILE A 461 -26.40 -5.05 -12.52
C ILE A 461 -27.11 -5.65 -11.31
N THR A 462 -26.51 -5.50 -10.14
CA THR A 462 -27.10 -5.92 -8.87
C THR A 462 -27.34 -4.66 -8.10
N VAL A 463 -28.61 -4.44 -7.77
CA VAL A 463 -29.04 -3.35 -6.90
C VAL A 463 -29.59 -3.98 -5.63
N ALA A 464 -28.98 -3.62 -4.50
CA ALA A 464 -29.49 -3.96 -3.18
C ALA A 464 -30.11 -2.70 -2.55
N GLY A 465 -31.40 -2.75 -2.27
CA GLY A 465 -32.12 -1.73 -1.50
C GLY A 465 -32.60 -2.29 -0.16
N HIS A 466 -32.27 -1.60 0.95
CA HIS A 466 -33.20 -1.33 2.06
C HIS A 466 -32.62 -0.44 3.19
N ALA A 467 -33.49 0.44 3.68
CA ALA A 467 -33.27 1.65 4.48
C ALA A 467 -32.93 1.50 5.99
N GLY A 468 -32.33 0.38 6.43
CA GLY A 468 -32.17 0.09 7.88
C GLY A 468 -30.75 0.08 8.47
N LEU A 469 -29.69 0.06 7.67
CA LEU A 469 -28.40 -0.54 8.10
C LEU A 469 -27.15 0.33 7.94
N PHE A 470 -27.29 1.65 7.79
CA PHE A 470 -26.14 2.50 7.45
C PHE A 470 -25.25 2.94 8.63
N PHE A 471 -25.24 2.24 9.77
CA PHE A 471 -24.28 2.48 10.87
C PHE A 471 -23.78 1.23 11.59
N ASN A 472 -23.97 0.03 11.03
CA ASN A 472 -23.27 -1.16 11.54
C ASN A 472 -22.86 -2.01 10.32
N GLU A 473 -21.57 -1.91 9.94
CA GLU A 473 -20.93 -2.54 8.76
C GLU A 473 -21.00 -4.09 8.76
N THR A 474 -21.75 -4.69 9.68
CA THR A 474 -21.86 -6.14 9.92
C THR A 474 -23.17 -6.74 9.42
N SER A 475 -24.00 -5.96 8.74
CA SER A 475 -25.35 -6.37 8.36
C SER A 475 -25.36 -7.09 7.01
N ALA A 476 -25.90 -8.31 6.98
CA ALA A 476 -26.03 -9.10 5.75
C ALA A 476 -26.77 -8.31 4.65
N VAL A 477 -26.17 -8.28 3.45
CA VAL A 477 -26.80 -7.73 2.24
C VAL A 477 -28.12 -8.47 2.01
N GLY A 478 -29.24 -7.74 2.02
CA GLY A 478 -30.55 -8.29 1.65
C GLY A 478 -30.52 -8.84 0.21
N PRO A 479 -31.40 -9.77 -0.17
CA PRO A 479 -31.38 -10.37 -1.50
C PRO A 479 -31.46 -9.28 -2.59
N ALA A 480 -30.51 -9.31 -3.52
CA ALA A 480 -30.49 -8.49 -4.73
C ALA A 480 -31.85 -8.59 -5.44
N ASN A 481 -32.57 -7.47 -5.56
CA ASN A 481 -33.92 -7.48 -6.12
C ASN A 481 -34.12 -6.50 -7.28
N ASN A 482 -33.08 -5.76 -7.68
CA ASN A 482 -33.11 -4.74 -8.73
C ASN A 482 -34.15 -3.62 -8.49
N ARG A 483 -34.46 -3.34 -7.21
CA ARG A 483 -35.52 -2.40 -6.80
C ARG A 483 -34.95 -1.38 -5.81
N MET A 484 -35.36 -0.12 -5.96
CA MET A 484 -35.11 0.96 -4.99
C MET A 484 -36.37 1.82 -4.85
N HIS A 485 -36.54 2.42 -3.67
CA HIS A 485 -37.62 3.36 -3.35
C HIS A 485 -37.12 4.81 -3.30
N ALA A 486 -38.04 5.75 -3.49
CA ALA A 486 -37.71 7.18 -3.43
C ALA A 486 -37.19 7.58 -2.05
N GLY A 487 -36.10 8.34 -2.00
CA GLY A 487 -35.47 8.72 -0.74
C GLY A 487 -34.54 7.66 -0.14
N GLU A 488 -34.38 6.48 -0.78
CA GLU A 488 -33.47 5.46 -0.30
C GLU A 488 -32.01 5.74 -0.64
N LYS A 489 -31.13 5.21 0.20
CA LYS A 489 -29.72 5.03 -0.12
C LYS A 489 -29.52 3.57 -0.51
N GLY A 490 -28.86 3.36 -1.63
CA GLY A 490 -28.68 2.05 -2.23
C GLY A 490 -27.23 1.77 -2.57
N MET A 491 -26.99 0.55 -3.02
CA MET A 491 -25.69 0.07 -3.45
C MET A 491 -25.85 -0.60 -4.81
N ILE A 492 -24.94 -0.29 -5.74
CA ILE A 492 -24.92 -0.88 -7.08
C ILE A 492 -23.57 -1.52 -7.36
N TRP A 493 -23.63 -2.70 -7.97
CA TRP A 493 -22.47 -3.40 -8.49
C TRP A 493 -22.66 -3.65 -9.99
N PHE A 494 -21.56 -3.61 -10.74
CA PHE A 494 -21.54 -3.88 -12.18
C PHE A 494 -20.77 -5.18 -12.46
N ASP A 495 -21.45 -6.12 -13.12
CA ASP A 495 -20.88 -7.37 -13.60
C ASP A 495 -20.54 -7.17 -15.08
N ILE A 496 -19.25 -7.07 -15.36
CA ILE A 496 -18.69 -6.82 -16.69
C ILE A 496 -18.07 -8.10 -17.22
N ALA A 497 -18.59 -8.57 -18.35
CA ALA A 497 -18.07 -9.75 -19.03
C ALA A 497 -17.00 -9.38 -20.05
N ASN A 498 -15.82 -10.01 -19.96
CA ASN A 498 -14.77 -9.89 -20.97
C ASN A 498 -14.89 -11.03 -22.00
N SER A 499 -15.42 -10.70 -23.16
CA SER A 499 -15.61 -11.61 -24.30
C SER A 499 -14.31 -11.87 -25.06
N SER A 500 -13.27 -11.05 -24.86
CA SER A 500 -12.01 -11.20 -25.57
C SER A 500 -11.18 -12.35 -25.04
N ALA A 501 -10.28 -12.86 -25.86
CA ALA A 501 -9.30 -13.87 -25.45
C ALA A 501 -8.29 -13.34 -24.41
N ASN A 502 -8.11 -12.01 -24.34
CA ASN A 502 -7.07 -11.35 -23.56
C ASN A 502 -7.64 -10.76 -22.27
N THR A 503 -6.82 -10.71 -21.22
CA THR A 503 -7.16 -9.97 -20.00
C THR A 503 -7.20 -8.47 -20.27
N ALA A 504 -8.26 -7.81 -19.81
CA ALA A 504 -8.32 -6.36 -19.76
C ALA A 504 -7.55 -5.88 -18.52
N ALA A 505 -6.47 -5.15 -18.75
CA ALA A 505 -5.58 -4.59 -17.74
C ALA A 505 -6.19 -3.32 -17.13
N ALA A 506 -6.24 -3.24 -15.80
CA ALA A 506 -6.57 -2.01 -15.05
C ALA A 506 -7.78 -1.19 -15.59
N PRO A 507 -8.94 -1.77 -15.94
CA PRO A 507 -9.96 -0.99 -16.64
C PRO A 507 -10.54 0.12 -15.76
N LEU A 508 -10.52 1.36 -16.26
CA LEU A 508 -11.28 2.47 -15.70
C LEU A 508 -12.74 2.27 -15.98
N ILE A 509 -13.56 2.30 -14.95
CA ILE A 509 -15.01 2.34 -15.08
C ILE A 509 -15.46 3.73 -14.65
N LYS A 510 -16.11 4.43 -15.56
CA LYS A 510 -16.81 5.68 -15.29
C LYS A 510 -18.30 5.43 -15.34
N VAL A 511 -18.98 5.70 -14.24
CA VAL A 511 -20.41 5.50 -14.08
C VAL A 511 -21.10 6.86 -14.01
N THR A 512 -22.12 7.06 -14.84
CA THR A 512 -23.00 8.24 -14.77
C THR A 512 -24.45 7.82 -14.72
N SER A 513 -25.28 8.59 -14.02
CA SER A 513 -26.74 8.44 -14.07
C SER A 513 -27.33 9.33 -15.15
N SER A 514 -28.32 8.83 -15.89
CA SER A 514 -29.13 9.64 -16.81
C SER A 514 -30.14 10.55 -16.09
N ASP A 515 -30.38 10.32 -14.79
CA ASP A 515 -31.33 11.05 -13.97
C ASP A 515 -30.60 11.79 -12.84
N SER A 516 -30.75 13.12 -12.80
CA SER A 516 -30.09 14.00 -11.82
C SER A 516 -30.58 13.81 -10.39
N ARG A 517 -31.69 13.08 -10.18
CA ARG A 517 -32.19 12.70 -8.86
C ARG A 517 -31.46 11.50 -8.27
N VAL A 518 -30.65 10.79 -9.06
CA VAL A 518 -29.76 9.74 -8.55
C VAL A 518 -28.39 10.35 -8.34
N THR A 519 -27.92 10.40 -7.11
CA THR A 519 -26.61 10.93 -6.78
C THR A 519 -25.68 9.85 -6.27
N PHE A 520 -24.39 9.94 -6.57
CA PHE A 520 -23.40 9.09 -5.90
C PHE A 520 -23.06 9.69 -4.52
N SER A 521 -22.97 8.83 -3.50
CA SER A 521 -22.52 9.22 -2.17
C SER A 521 -21.06 9.70 -2.21
N GLY A 522 -20.66 10.58 -1.30
CA GLY A 522 -19.31 11.17 -1.30
C GLY A 522 -18.17 10.16 -1.12
N ALA A 523 -16.93 10.65 -1.26
CA ALA A 523 -15.69 9.86 -1.25
C ALA A 523 -15.49 9.02 0.04
N SER A 524 -16.12 9.39 1.16
CA SER A 524 -16.07 8.60 2.40
C SER A 524 -16.77 7.24 2.30
N LYS A 525 -17.58 7.01 1.26
CA LYS A 525 -18.32 5.76 1.04
C LYS A 525 -17.96 5.07 -0.26
N ASN A 526 -17.55 5.85 -1.26
CA ASN A 526 -17.12 5.36 -2.55
C ASN A 526 -15.62 5.62 -2.66
N PRO A 527 -14.76 4.60 -2.50
CA PRO A 527 -13.32 4.77 -2.75
C PRO A 527 -13.11 5.25 -4.20
N GLY A 528 -12.17 6.17 -4.38
CA GLY A 528 -11.91 6.84 -5.67
C GLY A 528 -12.60 8.20 -5.83
N TYR A 529 -12.53 8.76 -7.04
CA TYR A 529 -13.14 10.06 -7.33
C TYR A 529 -14.64 9.90 -7.56
N VAL A 530 -15.42 10.58 -6.73
CA VAL A 530 -16.87 10.62 -6.85
C VAL A 530 -17.39 12.05 -6.74
N SER A 531 -18.30 12.37 -7.65
CA SER A 531 -19.13 13.58 -7.64
C SER A 531 -20.60 13.15 -7.60
N PRO A 532 -21.55 14.06 -7.33
CA PRO A 532 -22.96 13.70 -7.34
C PRO A 532 -23.44 13.05 -8.64
N THR A 533 -22.79 13.30 -9.79
CA THR A 533 -23.26 12.82 -11.11
C THR A 533 -22.33 11.81 -11.78
N VAL A 534 -21.13 11.60 -11.25
CA VAL A 534 -20.11 10.73 -11.83
C VAL A 534 -19.35 10.02 -10.72
N ALA A 535 -19.19 8.71 -10.85
CA ALA A 535 -18.27 7.91 -10.05
C ALA A 535 -17.24 7.22 -10.95
N PHE A 536 -16.01 7.10 -10.48
CA PHE A 536 -14.96 6.33 -11.14
C PHE A 536 -14.53 5.17 -10.25
N ILE A 537 -14.28 4.02 -10.86
CA ILE A 537 -13.77 2.80 -10.21
C ILE A 537 -12.64 2.28 -11.09
N ARG A 538 -11.49 1.91 -10.53
CA ARG A 538 -10.53 1.06 -11.26
C ARG A 538 -10.75 -0.36 -10.82
N TYR A 539 -10.71 -1.28 -11.77
CA TYR A 539 -10.57 -2.69 -11.44
C TYR A 539 -9.11 -3.04 -11.66
N GLY A 540 -8.52 -3.91 -10.84
CA GLY A 540 -7.16 -4.40 -11.11
C GLY A 540 -7.06 -5.08 -12.48
N LYS A 541 -8.06 -5.91 -12.83
CA LYS A 541 -8.19 -6.54 -14.17
C LYS A 541 -9.55 -7.19 -14.38
N ILE A 542 -9.83 -7.58 -15.63
CA ILE A 542 -10.94 -8.47 -15.98
C ILE A 542 -10.40 -9.57 -16.91
N ASN A 543 -10.37 -10.82 -16.45
CA ASN A 543 -9.74 -11.91 -17.21
C ASN A 543 -10.48 -12.22 -18.52
N GLY A 544 -9.70 -12.52 -19.57
CA GLY A 544 -10.24 -12.92 -20.87
C GLY A 544 -10.68 -14.39 -20.91
N SER A 545 -11.46 -14.73 -21.93
CA SER A 545 -12.02 -16.06 -22.15
C SER A 545 -10.98 -17.18 -22.25
N ASN A 546 -9.72 -16.91 -22.62
CA ASN A 546 -8.68 -17.94 -22.62
C ASN A 546 -8.35 -18.44 -21.20
N ILE A 547 -8.20 -17.53 -20.24
CA ILE A 547 -7.92 -17.89 -18.84
C ILE A 547 -9.10 -18.69 -18.28
N VAL A 548 -10.31 -18.22 -18.57
CA VAL A 548 -11.57 -18.85 -18.20
C VAL A 548 -11.67 -20.26 -18.75
N ASN A 549 -11.51 -20.41 -20.06
CA ASN A 549 -11.62 -21.70 -20.73
C ASN A 549 -10.53 -22.64 -20.23
N ALA A 550 -9.31 -22.14 -19.97
CA ALA A 550 -8.24 -22.93 -19.39
C ALA A 550 -8.60 -23.42 -17.97
N LEU A 551 -9.23 -22.57 -17.14
CA LEU A 551 -9.74 -22.96 -15.82
C LEU A 551 -10.86 -24.00 -15.91
N ASN A 552 -11.76 -23.88 -16.89
CA ASN A 552 -12.89 -24.79 -17.07
C ASN A 552 -12.52 -26.13 -17.73
N ASN A 553 -11.51 -26.16 -18.59
CA ASN A 553 -11.14 -27.37 -19.36
C ASN A 553 -10.23 -28.34 -18.58
N GLY A 554 -9.77 -27.97 -17.39
CA GLY A 554 -9.20 -28.91 -16.42
C GLY A 554 -10.30 -29.39 -15.49
N THR A 555 -10.48 -30.70 -15.33
CA THR A 555 -11.47 -31.40 -14.48
C THR A 555 -11.42 -31.06 -12.97
N ALA A 556 -10.87 -29.92 -12.58
CA ALA A 556 -10.62 -29.51 -11.21
C ALA A 556 -11.46 -28.31 -10.74
N LEU A 557 -12.25 -27.67 -11.60
CA LEU A 557 -13.01 -26.44 -11.26
C LEU A 557 -14.50 -26.48 -11.60
N ASP A 558 -15.08 -27.67 -11.80
CA ASP A 558 -16.50 -27.90 -12.15
C ASP A 558 -17.54 -27.28 -11.18
N ASN A 559 -17.12 -26.55 -10.13
CA ASN A 559 -17.97 -25.93 -9.11
C ASN A 559 -17.59 -24.47 -8.78
N VAL A 560 -16.71 -23.81 -9.54
CA VAL A 560 -16.60 -22.36 -9.43
C VAL A 560 -17.79 -21.76 -10.17
N GLY A 561 -18.69 -21.10 -9.45
CA GLY A 561 -19.76 -20.32 -10.06
C GLY A 561 -19.15 -19.14 -10.78
N ILE A 562 -18.69 -19.37 -12.00
CA ILE A 562 -18.32 -18.32 -12.95
C ILE A 562 -19.62 -17.65 -13.38
N THR A 563 -19.91 -16.51 -12.76
CA THR A 563 -20.82 -15.52 -13.34
C THR A 563 -20.17 -14.95 -14.61
N ASN A 564 -20.91 -14.14 -15.38
CA ASN A 564 -20.43 -13.62 -16.66
C ASN A 564 -19.15 -12.73 -16.53
N SER A 565 -18.81 -12.26 -15.33
CA SER A 565 -17.56 -11.57 -14.96
C SER A 565 -16.53 -12.56 -14.39
N TYR A 566 -15.57 -12.94 -15.22
CA TYR A 566 -14.72 -14.07 -14.94
C TYR A 566 -13.53 -13.76 -14.02
N PHE A 567 -13.82 -13.82 -12.71
CA PHE A 567 -12.98 -13.61 -11.52
C PHE A 567 -12.83 -12.12 -11.11
N ASN A 568 -13.62 -11.77 -10.10
CA ASN A 568 -13.64 -10.48 -9.39
C ASN A 568 -12.23 -10.10 -8.91
N GLY A 569 -11.58 -9.17 -9.61
CA GLY A 569 -10.61 -8.30 -8.97
C GLY A 569 -11.38 -7.42 -8.00
N VAL A 570 -11.00 -7.46 -6.73
CA VAL A 570 -11.63 -6.77 -5.58
C VAL A 570 -13.09 -7.15 -5.36
N ASN A 571 -13.27 -8.14 -4.48
CA ASN A 571 -14.53 -8.53 -3.86
C ASN A 571 -15.65 -9.05 -4.78
N LEU A 572 -16.21 -10.18 -4.36
CA LEU A 572 -17.37 -10.81 -4.95
C LEU A 572 -18.51 -9.79 -5.21
N TYR A 573 -18.85 -9.61 -6.49
CA TYR A 573 -20.03 -8.88 -6.95
C TYR A 573 -21.27 -9.21 -6.09
N GLY A 574 -21.86 -8.20 -5.46
CA GLY A 574 -23.05 -8.35 -4.62
C GLY A 574 -22.85 -8.99 -3.24
N VAL A 575 -21.61 -9.18 -2.78
CA VAL A 575 -21.31 -9.82 -1.48
C VAL A 575 -20.62 -8.89 -0.48
N ASN A 576 -19.67 -8.04 -0.94
CA ASN A 576 -19.03 -7.04 -0.09
C ASN A 576 -19.56 -5.64 -0.41
N SER A 577 -20.04 -4.94 0.62
CA SER A 577 -20.50 -3.56 0.54
C SER A 577 -19.36 -2.56 0.23
N GLN A 578 -18.10 -2.94 0.48
CA GLN A 578 -16.94 -2.07 0.24
C GLN A 578 -16.65 -1.83 -1.25
N THR A 579 -17.18 -2.64 -2.17
CA THR A 579 -16.92 -2.50 -3.63
C THR A 579 -18.14 -2.08 -4.44
N ALA A 580 -19.22 -1.73 -3.77
CA ALA A 580 -20.36 -1.14 -4.46
C ALA A 580 -20.17 0.36 -4.63
N LEU A 581 -20.84 0.91 -5.64
CA LEU A 581 -21.13 2.33 -5.63
C LEU A 581 -22.36 2.58 -4.75
N TYR A 582 -22.15 3.36 -3.70
CA TYR A 582 -23.22 3.92 -2.89
C TYR A 582 -23.87 5.08 -3.62
N ILE A 583 -25.19 5.00 -3.73
CA ILE A 583 -26.04 5.99 -4.39
C ILE A 583 -27.17 6.43 -3.47
N GLU A 584 -27.71 7.62 -3.73
CA GLU A 584 -28.89 8.16 -3.08
C GLU A 584 -29.94 8.49 -4.13
N ILE A 585 -31.19 8.11 -3.87
CA ILE A 585 -32.32 8.37 -4.76
C ILE A 585 -33.15 9.52 -4.20
N GLY A 586 -33.33 10.57 -4.99
CA GLY A 586 -34.13 11.72 -4.61
C GLY A 586 -35.58 11.35 -4.31
N SER A 587 -36.16 11.97 -3.29
CA SER A 587 -37.53 11.72 -2.83
C SER A 587 -38.63 12.00 -3.86
N GLY A 588 -38.31 12.74 -4.92
CA GLY A 588 -39.22 13.07 -6.03
C GLY A 588 -39.28 12.03 -7.16
N MET A 589 -38.68 10.85 -7.00
CA MET A 589 -38.74 9.80 -8.02
C MET A 589 -39.97 8.91 -7.81
N THR A 590 -40.82 8.72 -8.83
CA THR A 590 -42.05 7.92 -8.71
C THR A 590 -41.80 6.44 -9.03
N THR A 591 -42.51 5.53 -8.36
CA THR A 591 -42.60 4.11 -8.76
C THR A 591 -42.84 3.98 -10.27
N GLY A 592 -42.14 3.04 -10.90
CA GLY A 592 -42.19 2.82 -12.35
C GLY A 592 -41.28 3.74 -13.17
N THR A 593 -40.63 4.75 -12.56
CA THR A 593 -39.60 5.53 -13.25
C THR A 593 -38.42 4.63 -13.59
N THR A 594 -38.06 4.54 -14.86
CA THR A 594 -36.81 3.91 -15.29
C THR A 594 -35.77 4.98 -15.58
N PHE A 595 -34.59 4.81 -15.01
CA PHE A 595 -33.40 5.59 -15.34
C PHE A 595 -32.25 4.66 -15.72
N ASN A 596 -31.24 5.20 -16.38
CA ASN A 596 -30.10 4.42 -16.87
C ASN A 596 -28.82 4.81 -16.15
N PHE A 597 -28.02 3.82 -15.81
CA PHE A 597 -26.60 4.01 -15.59
C PHE A 597 -25.85 3.81 -16.90
N THR A 598 -25.07 4.81 -17.30
CA THR A 598 -24.09 4.67 -18.38
C THR A 598 -22.76 4.31 -17.76
N VAL A 599 -22.20 3.18 -18.18
CA VAL A 599 -20.94 2.62 -17.67
C VAL A 599 -19.95 2.62 -18.82
N GLN A 600 -18.98 3.53 -18.76
CA GLN A 600 -17.89 3.63 -19.72
C GLN A 600 -16.67 2.88 -19.17
N ILE A 601 -16.10 1.96 -19.94
CA ILE A 601 -15.04 1.05 -19.50
C ILE A 601 -13.84 1.20 -20.42
N THR A 602 -12.70 1.64 -19.87
CA THR A 602 -11.47 1.91 -20.62
C THR A 602 -10.31 1.06 -20.06
N PRO A 603 -9.88 -0.01 -20.76
CA PRO A 603 -8.75 -0.83 -20.33
C PRO A 603 -7.41 -0.12 -20.58
N ALA A 604 -6.44 -0.31 -19.69
CA ALA A 604 -5.10 0.26 -19.83
C ALA A 604 -4.28 -0.36 -20.98
N ASN A 605 -4.59 -1.61 -21.36
CA ASN A 605 -4.00 -2.29 -22.51
C ASN A 605 -4.93 -2.28 -23.74
N GLY A 606 -5.82 -1.31 -23.91
CA GLY A 606 -6.68 -1.24 -25.10
C GLY A 606 -6.95 0.19 -25.54
N SER A 607 -7.32 0.35 -26.80
CA SER A 607 -7.61 1.68 -27.38
C SER A 607 -9.09 2.05 -27.35
N GLY A 608 -9.98 1.11 -27.02
CA GLY A 608 -11.43 1.29 -27.04
C GLY A 608 -12.02 1.53 -25.66
N THR A 609 -12.84 2.57 -25.53
CA THR A 609 -13.79 2.69 -24.40
C THR A 609 -15.09 2.01 -24.78
N GLU A 610 -15.49 1.02 -24.00
CA GLU A 610 -16.79 0.37 -24.16
C GLU A 610 -17.85 1.14 -23.37
N THR A 611 -19.05 1.28 -23.92
CA THR A 611 -20.16 1.95 -23.22
C THR A 611 -21.31 0.98 -23.06
N LEU A 612 -21.62 0.66 -21.80
CA LEU A 612 -22.74 -0.20 -21.42
C LEU A 612 -23.84 0.66 -20.80
N THR A 613 -25.10 0.24 -20.96
CA THR A 613 -26.25 0.93 -20.37
C THR A 613 -27.04 -0.05 -19.53
N TYR A 614 -27.24 0.28 -18.25
CA TYR A 614 -27.96 -0.54 -17.29
C TYR A 614 -29.24 0.19 -16.85
N PRO A 615 -30.43 -0.26 -17.27
CA PRO A 615 -31.69 0.31 -16.81
C PRO A 615 -31.99 -0.14 -15.39
N VAL A 616 -32.47 0.79 -14.56
CA VAL A 616 -32.99 0.54 -13.21
C VAL A 616 -34.38 1.15 -13.12
N THR A 617 -35.35 0.35 -12.69
CA THR A 617 -36.75 0.78 -12.55
C THR A 617 -37.11 0.88 -11.07
N MET A 618 -37.61 2.06 -10.67
CA MET A 618 -38.12 2.31 -9.34
C MET A 618 -39.34 1.45 -9.02
N GLN A 619 -39.46 0.99 -7.78
CA GLN A 619 -40.64 0.29 -7.30
C GLN A 619 -41.33 1.02 -6.16
#